data_AF-A0A7V2SXW1-F1
#
_entry.id   AF-A0A7V2SXW1-F1
#
_cell.length_a   1.000
_cell.length_b   1.000
_cell.length_c   1.000
_cell.angle_alpha   90.00
_cell.angle_beta   90.00
_cell.angle_gamma   90.00
#
_symmetry.space_group_name_H-M   'P 1'
#
loop_
_entity.id
_entity.type
_entity.pdbx_description
1 polymer ?
#
loop_
_entity_poly.entity_id
_entity_poly.type
_entity_poly.pdbx_seq_one_letter_code
_entity_poly.pdbx_strand_id
1 'polypeptide(L)' 'EVRLIKREEITVKAGTFSTIKVQPVWRRMQGVFRKKKGGHIYIWFEERPPYRPIKMEAEIFIGKIVAELSASS' A
#
# COMPACT_ATOMS: atom_id res chain seq x y z
N GLU A 1 9.26 10.19 4.26
CA GLU A 1 8.26 11.11 3.67
C GLU A 1 7.22 10.29 2.93
N VAL A 2 5.96 10.66 3.11
CA VAL A 2 4.80 9.94 2.58
C VAL A 2 3.89 10.99 1.95
N ARG A 3 3.39 10.71 0.74
CA ARG A 3 2.41 11.55 0.05
C ARG A 3 1.03 10.94 0.21
N LEU A 4 0.09 11.69 0.77
CA LEU A 4 -1.32 11.31 0.73
C LEU A 4 -1.83 11.40 -0.71
N ILE A 5 -2.46 10.34 -1.20
CA ILE A 5 -3.03 10.27 -2.54
C ILE A 5 -4.51 10.59 -2.50
N LYS A 6 -5.28 9.85 -1.71
CA LYS A 6 -6.71 10.06 -1.49
C LYS A 6 -7.24 9.30 -0.28
N ARG A 7 -8.45 9.64 0.15
CA ARG A 7 -9.28 8.81 1.02
C ARG A 7 -10.22 7.98 0.16
N GLU A 8 -10.38 6.70 0.47
CA GLU A 8 -11.31 5.82 -0.22
C GLU A 8 -11.74 4.65 0.67
N GLU A 9 -12.93 4.14 0.42
CA GLU A 9 -13.37 2.86 0.97
C GLU A 9 -12.87 1.72 0.08
N ILE A 10 -12.30 0.68 0.68
CA ILE A 10 -11.84 -0.51 -0.04
C ILE A 10 -12.37 -1.79 0.60
N THR A 11 -12.62 -2.80 -0.23
CA THR A 11 -12.95 -4.16 0.20
C THR A 11 -11.76 -5.08 -0.01
N VAL A 12 -11.39 -5.80 1.04
CA VAL A 12 -10.38 -6.88 1.04
C VAL A 12 -10.99 -8.13 1.66
N LYS A 13 -10.23 -9.24 1.68
CA LYS A 13 -10.70 -10.51 2.26
C LYS A 13 -11.16 -10.40 3.73
N ALA A 14 -10.57 -9.50 4.51
CA ALA A 14 -10.95 -9.24 5.90
C ALA A 14 -12.23 -8.38 6.06
N GLY A 15 -12.77 -7.80 4.99
CA GLY A 15 -13.94 -6.91 5.03
C GLY A 15 -13.73 -5.58 4.29
N THR A 16 -14.64 -4.63 4.54
CA THR A 16 -14.61 -3.28 3.96
C THR A 16 -14.14 -2.26 4.97
N PHE A 17 -13.24 -1.37 4.56
CA PHE A 17 -12.59 -0.40 5.44
C PHE A 17 -12.55 0.99 4.78
N SER A 18 -12.82 2.04 5.56
CA SER A 18 -12.43 3.41 5.20
C SER A 18 -10.92 3.58 5.36
N THR A 19 -10.26 4.08 4.32
CA THR A 19 -8.79 4.10 4.26
C THR A 19 -8.22 5.40 3.70
N ILE A 20 -6.98 5.69 4.10
CA ILE A 20 -6.09 6.65 3.46
C ILE A 20 -5.10 5.91 2.56
N LYS A 21 -5.16 6.19 1.25
CA LYS A 21 -4.16 5.72 0.29
C LYS A 21 -2.97 6.66 0.29
N VAL A 22 -1.78 6.10 0.48
CA VAL A 22 -0.54 6.87 0.49
C VAL A 22 0.51 6.28 -0.44
N GLN A 23 1.44 7.13 -0.86
CA GLN A 23 2.63 6.75 -1.62
C GLN A 23 3.89 7.14 -0.84
N PRO A 24 4.75 6.19 -0.46
CA PRO A 24 6.03 6.51 0.17
C PRO A 24 7.00 7.11 -0.86
N VAL A 25 7.88 8.01 -0.40
CA VAL A 25 8.96 8.55 -1.22
C VAL A 25 10.04 7.49 -1.45
N TRP A 26 10.34 7.18 -2.72
CA TRP A 26 11.19 6.07 -3.13
C TRP A 26 12.70 6.23 -2.93
N ARG A 27 13.15 7.39 -2.43
CA ARG A 27 14.57 7.80 -2.50
C ARG A 27 15.55 6.83 -1.86
N ARG A 28 15.11 5.95 -0.95
CA ARG A 28 15.96 5.03 -0.17
C ARG A 28 15.69 3.54 -0.39
N MET A 29 14.84 3.14 -1.34
CA MET A 29 14.55 1.71 -1.56
C MET A 29 15.60 1.04 -2.44
N GLN A 30 16.20 -0.05 -1.93
CA GLN A 30 17.22 -0.87 -2.60
C GLN A 30 16.73 -2.33 -2.76
N GLY A 31 17.53 -3.17 -3.40
CA GLY A 31 17.23 -4.59 -3.58
C GLY A 31 16.02 -4.84 -4.50
N VAL A 32 15.20 -5.85 -4.19
CA VAL A 32 14.00 -6.20 -4.98
C VAL A 32 12.98 -5.07 -5.07
N PHE A 33 13.00 -4.15 -4.10
CA PHE A 33 12.15 -2.96 -4.06
C PHE A 33 12.74 -1.76 -4.84
N ARG A 34 13.80 -1.98 -5.62
CA ARG A 34 14.31 -0.97 -6.55
C ARG A 34 13.21 -0.57 -7.53
N LYS A 35 13.10 0.74 -7.76
CA LYS A 35 12.12 1.33 -8.66
C LYS A 35 12.31 0.80 -10.08
N LYS A 36 11.28 0.14 -10.62
CA LYS A 36 11.11 -0.01 -12.07
C LYS A 36 10.81 1.37 -12.67
N LYS A 37 11.26 1.67 -13.89
CA LYS A 37 10.87 2.91 -14.58
C LYS A 37 9.32 2.96 -14.66
N GLY A 38 8.70 3.96 -14.03
CA GLY A 38 7.24 4.07 -13.92
C GLY A 38 6.58 3.29 -12.77
N GLY A 39 7.34 2.52 -11.98
CA GLY A 39 6.82 1.74 -10.85
C GLY A 39 6.31 2.60 -9.68
N HIS A 40 5.39 2.04 -8.91
CA HIS A 40 4.70 2.69 -7.80
C HIS A 40 4.49 1.71 -6.62
N ILE A 41 4.29 2.25 -5.43
CA ILE A 41 3.97 1.57 -4.19
C ILE A 41 2.86 2.40 -3.60
N TYR A 42 1.74 1.75 -3.35
CA TYR A 42 0.63 2.31 -2.63
C TYR A 42 0.35 1.46 -1.41
N ILE A 43 0.09 2.14 -0.30
CA ILE A 43 -0.33 1.49 0.93
C ILE A 43 -1.62 2.16 1.36
N TRP A 44 -2.60 1.34 1.71
CA TRP A 44 -3.86 1.78 2.29
C TRP A 44 -3.80 1.50 3.77
N PHE A 45 -3.94 2.55 4.57
CA PHE A 45 -4.04 2.45 6.02
C PHE A 45 -5.45 2.77 6.46
N GLU A 46 -5.89 2.22 7.60
CA GLU A 46 -7.08 2.75 8.30
C GLU A 46 -6.94 4.26 8.50
N GLU A 47 -8.03 5.01 8.46
CA GLU A 47 -7.96 6.48 8.57
C GLU A 47 -7.56 6.97 9.98
N ARG A 48 -7.58 6.09 10.98
CA ARG A 48 -7.33 6.44 12.38
C ARG A 48 -6.13 5.68 12.94
N PRO A 49 -5.41 6.26 13.92
CA PRO A 49 -4.37 5.53 14.66
C PRO A 49 -4.91 4.20 15.19
N PRO A 50 -4.12 3.11 15.12
CA PRO A 50 -2.68 3.10 14.84
C PRO A 50 -2.31 3.04 13.34
N TYR A 51 -3.24 3.33 12.42
CA TYR A 51 -3.01 3.27 10.96
C TYR A 51 -2.55 1.88 10.52
N ARG A 52 -3.37 0.85 10.78
CA ARG A 52 -3.03 -0.51 10.33
C ARG A 52 -3.05 -0.59 8.81
N PRO A 53 -2.07 -1.26 8.18
CA PRO A 53 -2.10 -1.48 6.74
C PRO A 53 -3.20 -2.47 6.39
N ILE A 54 -4.13 -2.05 5.53
CA ILE A 54 -5.25 -2.86 5.02
C ILE A 54 -4.88 -3.51 3.69
N LYS A 55 -4.14 -2.79 2.84
CA LYS A 55 -3.73 -3.25 1.52
C LYS A 55 -2.40 -2.61 1.11
N MET A 56 -1.62 -3.32 0.31
CA MET A 56 -0.46 -2.78 -0.39
C MET A 56 -0.47 -3.25 -1.84
N GLU A 57 -0.13 -2.34 -2.74
CA GLU A 57 0.15 -2.64 -4.14
C GLU A 57 1.49 -2.06 -4.53
N ALA A 58 2.32 -2.84 -5.19
CA ALA A 58 3.64 -2.41 -5.62
C ALA A 58 3.95 -2.91 -7.03
N GLU A 59 4.33 -2.02 -7.93
CA GLU A 59 4.99 -2.37 -9.18
C GLU A 59 6.50 -2.10 -9.05
N ILE A 60 7.25 -3.19 -8.96
CA ILE A 60 8.68 -3.21 -8.70
C ILE A 60 9.41 -3.89 -9.86
N PHE A 61 10.74 -3.95 -9.78
CA PHE A 61 11.56 -4.51 -10.86
C PHE A 61 11.17 -5.95 -11.24
N ILE A 62 10.78 -6.76 -10.27
CA ILE A 62 10.42 -8.17 -10.47
C ILE A 62 8.93 -8.40 -10.84
N GLY A 63 8.10 -7.35 -10.88
CA GLY A 63 6.69 -7.47 -11.24
C GLY A 63 5.74 -6.73 -10.30
N LYS A 64 4.47 -7.17 -10.29
CA LYS A 64 3.41 -6.60 -9.45
C LYS A 64 3.20 -7.46 -8.20
N ILE A 65 3.21 -6.82 -7.04
CA ILE A 65 2.86 -7.40 -5.75
C ILE A 65 1.55 -6.78 -5.29
N VAL A 66 0.63 -7.62 -4.81
CA VAL A 66 -0.59 -7.20 -4.10
C VAL A 66 -0.65 -7.97 -2.78
N ALA A 67 -0.77 -7.24 -1.68
CA ALA A 67 -0.98 -7.81 -0.35
C ALA A 67 -2.26 -7.23 0.24
N GLU A 68 -3.08 -8.07 0.85
CA GLU A 68 -4.35 -7.69 1.45
C GLU A 68 -4.45 -8.26 2.86
N LEU A 69 -5.05 -7.49 3.77
CA LEU A 69 -5.40 -7.98 5.09
C LEU A 69 -6.37 -9.16 4.93
N SER A 70 -5.98 -10.30 5.50
CA SER A 70 -6.82 -11.50 5.62
C SER A 70 -7.42 -11.58 7.00
N ALA A 71 -8.64 -12.12 7.12
CA ALA A 71 -9.16 -12.53 8.41
C ALA A 71 -8.29 -13.65 8.99
N SER A 72 -8.01 -13.60 10.29
CA SER A 72 -7.49 -14.76 11.02
C SER A 72 -8.57 -15.84 10.93
N SER A 73 -8.23 -16.99 10.34
CA SER A 73 -9.09 -18.18 10.38
C SER A 73 -9.21 -18.73 11.80
#